data_AF-Q1QIW4-F1
#
_entry.id   AF-Q1QIW4-F1
#
_cell.length_a   1.000
_cell.length_b   1.000
_cell.length_c   1.000
_cell.angle_alpha   90.00
_cell.angle_beta   90.00
_cell.angle_gamma   90.00
#
_symmetry.space_group_name_H-M   'P 1'
#
loop_
_entity.id
_entity.type
_entity.pdbx_description
1 polymer ?
#
loop_
_entity_poly.entity_id
_entity_poly.type
_entity_poly.pdbx_seq_one_letter_code
_entity_poly.pdbx_strand_id
1 'polypeptide(L)'
;MTQTSNRFFDEIGRLMNDAAGAAQGVKREVDAVVRNQAEKVMRDLDIVKREEFEAVKEMARLAREDNEALKARVAALEARLGGAD
;
A
#
# COMPACT_ATOMS: atom_id res chain seq x y z
N MET A 1 -62.93 1.92 -18.84
CA MET A 1 -62.36 0.80 -18.06
C MET A 1 -60.97 0.52 -18.62
N THR A 2 -59.93 1.21 -18.12
CA THR A 2 -58.53 1.13 -18.64
C THR A 2 -57.53 0.77 -17.53
N GLN A 3 -58.00 0.10 -16.48
CA GLN A 3 -57.29 -0.06 -15.21
C GLN A 3 -56.21 -1.16 -15.22
N THR A 4 -56.10 -1.96 -16.28
CA THR A 4 -55.23 -3.15 -16.30
C THR A 4 -53.83 -2.90 -16.87
N SER A 5 -53.65 -2.03 -17.87
CA SER A 5 -52.29 -1.79 -18.40
C SER A 5 -51.41 -1.02 -17.40
N ASN A 6 -51.99 -0.15 -16.59
CA ASN A 6 -51.23 0.72 -15.70
C ASN A 6 -50.56 -0.01 -14.52
N ARG A 7 -51.09 -1.15 -14.04
CA ARG A 7 -50.51 -1.91 -12.91
C ARG A 7 -49.23 -2.64 -13.27
N PHE A 8 -49.16 -3.24 -14.46
CA PHE A 8 -47.99 -3.99 -14.88
C PHE A 8 -46.79 -3.07 -15.13
N PHE A 9 -47.03 -1.89 -15.74
CA PHE A 9 -45.99 -0.87 -15.90
C PHE A 9 -45.57 -0.22 -14.57
N ASP A 10 -46.47 -0.06 -13.62
CA ASP A 10 -46.16 0.50 -12.29
C ASP A 10 -45.34 -0.49 -11.42
N GLU A 11 -45.64 -1.79 -11.50
CA GLU A 11 -44.85 -2.84 -10.85
C GLU A 11 -43.42 -2.96 -11.43
N ILE A 12 -43.26 -2.82 -12.75
CA ILE A 12 -41.94 -2.75 -13.40
C ILE A 12 -41.20 -1.47 -12.98
N GLY A 13 -41.90 -0.33 -12.87
CA GLY A 13 -41.32 0.92 -12.40
C GLY A 13 -40.84 0.85 -10.94
N ARG A 14 -41.60 0.20 -10.06
CA ARG A 14 -41.14 -0.10 -8.69
C ARG A 14 -39.94 -1.03 -8.68
N LEU A 15 -40.00 -2.14 -9.42
CA LEU A 15 -38.89 -3.08 -9.50
C LEU A 15 -37.61 -2.42 -10.03
N MET A 16 -37.70 -1.55 -11.03
CA MET A 16 -36.55 -0.80 -11.55
C MET A 16 -36.01 0.20 -10.52
N ASN A 17 -36.86 0.90 -9.77
CA ASN A 17 -36.41 1.82 -8.72
C ASN A 17 -35.77 1.07 -7.54
N ASP A 18 -36.37 -0.05 -7.12
CA ASP A 18 -35.84 -0.91 -6.06
C ASP A 18 -34.50 -1.55 -6.49
N ALA A 19 -34.40 -2.00 -7.74
CA ALA A 19 -33.17 -2.55 -8.31
C ALA A 19 -32.08 -1.48 -8.47
N ALA A 20 -32.43 -0.25 -8.87
CA ALA A 20 -31.49 0.87 -8.96
C ALA A 20 -30.94 1.27 -7.59
N GLY A 21 -31.79 1.30 -6.55
CA GLY A 21 -31.38 1.54 -5.17
C GLY A 21 -30.46 0.43 -4.63
N ALA A 22 -30.79 -0.83 -4.89
CA ALA A 22 -29.96 -1.98 -4.54
C ALA A 22 -28.61 -1.95 -5.26
N ALA A 23 -28.58 -1.64 -6.56
CA ALA A 23 -27.33 -1.53 -7.33
C ALA A 23 -26.40 -0.43 -6.80
N GLN A 24 -26.95 0.71 -6.35
CA GLN A 24 -26.16 1.76 -5.71
C GLN A 24 -25.64 1.38 -4.31
N GLY A 25 -26.35 0.51 -3.59
CA GLY A 25 -25.88 -0.06 -2.32
C GLY A 25 -24.75 -1.07 -2.55
N VAL A 26 -24.95 -2.02 -3.47
CA VAL A 26 -23.95 -3.02 -3.86
C VAL A 26 -22.67 -2.35 -4.37
N LYS A 27 -22.77 -1.30 -5.20
CA LYS A 27 -21.58 -0.57 -5.67
C LYS A 27 -20.74 -0.01 -4.51
N ARG A 28 -21.39 0.58 -3.49
CA ARG A 28 -20.69 1.13 -2.32
C ARG A 28 -20.01 0.04 -1.49
N GLU A 29 -20.68 -1.10 -1.32
CA GLU A 29 -20.10 -2.25 -0.62
C GLU A 29 -18.93 -2.85 -1.38
N VAL A 30 -19.04 -3.00 -2.70
CA VAL A 30 -17.96 -3.48 -3.56
C VAL A 30 -16.76 -2.53 -3.50
N ASP A 31 -16.97 -1.22 -3.60
CA ASP A 31 -15.88 -0.23 -3.50
C ASP A 31 -15.15 -0.33 -2.14
N ALA A 32 -15.89 -0.51 -1.05
CA ALA A 32 -15.32 -0.68 0.29
C ALA A 32 -14.54 -2.00 0.43
N VAL A 33 -15.05 -3.10 -0.10
CA VAL A 33 -14.38 -4.41 -0.09
C VAL A 33 -13.12 -4.38 -0.95
N VAL A 34 -13.17 -3.77 -2.13
CA VAL A 34 -12.03 -3.62 -3.03
C VAL A 34 -10.93 -2.78 -2.38
N ARG A 35 -11.27 -1.66 -1.74
CA ARG A 35 -10.29 -0.86 -0.99
C ARG A 35 -9.65 -1.65 0.15
N ASN A 36 -10.44 -2.35 0.96
CA ASN A 36 -9.92 -3.18 2.04
C ASN A 36 -8.99 -4.29 1.54
N GLN A 37 -9.34 -4.93 0.41
CA GLN A 37 -8.48 -5.94 -0.20
C GLN A 37 -7.21 -5.35 -0.80
N ALA A 38 -7.27 -4.16 -1.42
CA ALA A 38 -6.08 -3.46 -1.91
C ALA A 38 -5.13 -3.09 -0.76
N GLU A 39 -5.64 -2.61 0.37
CA GLU A 39 -4.82 -2.31 1.55
C GLU A 39 -4.22 -3.58 2.18
N LYS A 40 -4.94 -4.72 2.14
CA LYS A 40 -4.39 -6.02 2.56
C LYS A 40 -3.26 -6.46 1.64
N VAL A 41 -3.48 -6.44 0.33
CA VAL A 41 -2.46 -6.81 -0.66
C VAL A 41 -1.23 -5.91 -0.56
N MET A 42 -1.39 -4.60 -0.35
CA MET A 42 -0.25 -3.71 -0.12
C MET A 42 0.54 -4.02 1.16
N ARG A 43 -0.14 -4.48 2.23
CA ARG A 43 0.52 -4.96 3.45
C ARG A 43 1.20 -6.32 3.23
N ASP A 44 0.56 -7.22 2.50
CA ASP A 44 1.04 -8.59 2.28
C ASP A 44 2.20 -8.64 1.28
N LEU A 45 2.32 -7.66 0.38
CA LEU A 45 3.38 -7.59 -0.63
C LEU A 45 4.73 -7.05 -0.09
N ASP A 46 4.90 -6.87 1.23
CA ASP A 46 6.14 -6.34 1.84
C ASP A 46 6.69 -5.11 1.09
N ILE A 47 5.78 -4.20 0.67
CA ILE A 47 6.18 -3.02 -0.10
C ILE A 47 6.92 -2.08 0.84
N VAL A 48 8.25 -2.02 0.68
CA VAL A 48 9.11 -1.08 1.40
C VAL A 48 8.62 0.33 1.11
N LYS A 49 8.21 1.05 2.16
CA LYS A 49 7.75 2.42 2.00
C LYS A 49 8.92 3.28 1.57
N ARG A 50 8.65 4.32 0.78
CA ARG A 50 9.68 5.27 0.35
C ARG A 50 10.47 5.83 1.55
N GLU A 51 9.80 6.13 2.64
CA GLU A 51 10.41 6.66 3.87
C GLU A 51 11.40 5.67 4.50
N GLU A 52 11.01 4.38 4.59
CA GLU A 52 11.87 3.32 5.12
C GLU A 52 13.07 3.08 4.18
N PHE A 53 12.85 3.13 2.88
CA PHE A 53 13.92 3.01 1.89
C PHE A 53 14.94 4.14 1.99
N GLU A 54 14.48 5.40 2.07
CA GLU A 54 15.38 6.54 2.21
C GLU A 54 16.11 6.53 3.56
N ALA A 55 15.46 6.11 4.65
CA ALA A 55 16.09 5.96 5.95
C ALA A 55 17.22 4.91 5.94
N VAL A 56 16.99 3.74 5.32
CA VAL A 56 18.00 2.69 5.20
C VAL A 56 19.13 3.11 4.26
N LYS A 57 18.81 3.80 3.16
CA LYS A 57 19.81 4.32 2.23
C LYS A 57 20.74 5.32 2.91
N GLU A 58 20.20 6.23 3.71
CA GLU A 58 21.01 7.20 4.46
C GLU A 58 21.84 6.50 5.55
N MET A 59 21.25 5.55 6.28
CA MET A 59 22.00 4.71 7.24
C MET A 59 23.16 3.99 6.54
N ALA A 60 22.93 3.42 5.36
CA ALA A 60 23.96 2.72 4.60
C ALA A 60 25.07 3.66 4.12
N ARG A 61 24.74 4.91 3.76
CA ARG A 61 25.73 5.95 3.42
C ARG A 61 26.61 6.28 4.61
N LEU A 62 26.00 6.62 5.75
CA LEU A 62 26.72 6.95 6.99
C LEU A 62 27.60 5.77 7.45
N ALA A 63 27.08 4.55 7.41
CA ALA A 63 27.83 3.36 7.79
C ALA A 63 29.05 3.11 6.89
N ARG A 64 29.00 3.49 5.60
CA ARG A 64 30.16 3.41 4.70
C ARG A 64 31.21 4.47 5.03
N GLU A 65 30.78 5.70 5.26
CA GLU A 65 31.66 6.81 5.66
C GLU A 65 32.37 6.49 6.98
N ASP A 66 31.63 6.02 7.97
CA ASP A 66 32.19 5.60 9.26
C ASP A 66 33.15 4.40 9.11
N ASN A 67 32.84 3.46 8.22
CA ASN A 67 33.72 2.34 7.91
C ASN A 67 35.06 2.80 7.34
N GLU A 68 35.05 3.73 6.39
CA GLU A 68 36.26 4.27 5.78
C GLU A 68 37.12 5.00 6.82
N ALA A 69 36.48 5.82 7.67
CA ALA A 69 37.16 6.50 8.78
C ALA A 69 37.77 5.49 9.78
N LEU A 70 37.04 4.45 10.15
CA LEU A 70 37.53 3.39 11.03
C LEU A 70 38.68 2.61 10.40
N LYS A 71 38.58 2.24 9.11
CA LYS A 71 39.68 1.58 8.39
C LYS A 71 40.94 2.44 8.37
N ALA A 72 40.83 3.73 8.11
CA ALA A 72 41.97 4.64 8.15
C ALA A 72 42.60 4.70 9.55
N ARG A 73 41.79 4.74 10.60
CA ARG A 73 42.27 4.69 11.99
C ARG A 73 42.95 3.37 12.32
N VAL A 74 42.38 2.24 11.89
CA VAL A 74 42.96 0.91 12.09
C VAL A 74 44.31 0.83 11.39
N ALA A 75 44.41 1.21 10.11
CA ALA A 75 45.67 1.20 9.36
C ALA A 75 46.75 2.07 10.02
N ALA A 76 46.37 3.25 10.52
CA ALA A 76 47.28 4.13 11.24
C ALA A 76 47.76 3.51 12.58
N LEU A 77 46.91 2.76 13.27
CA LEU A 77 47.27 2.05 14.49
C LEU A 77 48.15 0.83 14.20
N GLU A 78 47.84 0.06 13.17
CA GLU A 78 48.66 -1.08 12.69
C GLU A 78 50.08 -0.61 12.34
N ALA A 79 50.19 0.48 11.56
CA ALA A 79 51.48 1.08 11.23
C ALA A 79 52.28 1.54 12.45
N ARG A 80 51.60 2.04 13.50
CA ARG A 80 52.24 2.47 14.76
C ARG A 80 52.66 1.30 15.65
N LEU A 81 51.90 0.22 15.64
CA LEU A 81 52.17 -0.98 16.44
C LEU A 81 53.19 -1.89 15.76
N GLY A 82 53.65 -1.54 14.54
CA GLY A 82 54.65 -2.30 13.80
C GLY A 82 54.16 -3.71 13.45
N GLY A 83 52.84 -3.92 13.45
CA GLY A 83 52.22 -5.22 13.23
C GLY A 83 51.39 -5.24 11.96
N ALA A 84 51.35 -6.32 11.21
CA ALA A 84 52.21 -7.50 11.16
C ALA A 84 51.79 -8.20 9.87
N ASP A 85 52.75 -8.58 9.03
CA ASP A 85 52.54 -9.74 8.16
C ASP A 85 52.42 -11.01 9.03
#